data_AF-L0J6S8-F1
#
_entry.id   AF-L0J6S8-F1
#
_cell.length_a   1.000
_cell.length_b   1.000
_cell.length_c   1.000
_cell.angle_alpha   90.00
_cell.angle_beta   90.00
_cell.angle_gamma   90.00
#
_symmetry.space_group_name_H-M   'P 1'
#
loop_
_entity.id
_entity.type
_entity.pdbx_description
1 polymer ?
#
loop_
_entity_poly.entity_id
_entity_poly.type
_entity_poly.pdbx_seq_one_letter_code
_entity_poly.pdbx_strand_id
1 'polypeptide(L)'
;MANRPAVNPNVHDIADQAKHGYATGTKLLAETQYRLGELAGTGRLDLDESISMQTQLFYIWGALYAGTLCAVRDEDADDCTWDEADNTYSDGRHVRIQIRIEPEAASDFTWEHNRFVLGDGAVAEHPLGTICYIAPINPHDDQPVDLGDEADSADSDGEHEI
;
A
#
# COMPACT_ATOMS: atom_id res chain seq x y z
N MET A 1 44.25 5.36 -8.30
CA MET A 1 43.06 4.59 -7.85
C MET A 1 41.95 5.59 -7.60
N ALA A 2 40.81 5.42 -8.28
CA ALA A 2 39.67 6.33 -8.13
C ALA A 2 39.04 6.14 -6.74
N ASN A 3 38.97 7.21 -5.98
CA ASN A 3 38.36 7.25 -4.65
C ASN A 3 36.84 7.18 -4.87
N ARG A 4 36.29 5.97 -4.97
CA ARG A 4 34.84 5.79 -5.09
C ARG A 4 34.21 6.16 -3.74
N PRO A 5 33.07 6.87 -3.74
CA PRO A 5 32.31 7.08 -2.50
C PRO A 5 32.01 5.73 -1.85
N ALA A 6 31.94 5.72 -0.52
CA ALA A 6 31.54 4.51 0.21
C ALA A 6 30.16 4.06 -0.30
N VAL A 7 30.08 2.82 -0.78
CA VAL A 7 28.80 2.18 -1.10
C VAL A 7 28.04 2.01 0.22
N ASN A 8 26.76 2.40 0.24
CA ASN A 8 25.94 2.24 1.44
C ASN A 8 25.92 0.74 1.81
N PRO A 9 26.33 0.37 3.04
CA PRO A 9 26.42 -1.04 3.43
C PRO A 9 25.06 -1.74 3.52
N ASN A 10 23.94 -1.01 3.57
CA ASN A 10 22.62 -1.61 3.70
C ASN A 10 21.70 -1.32 2.50
N VAL A 11 22.10 -1.86 1.35
CA VAL A 11 21.30 -1.80 0.11
C VAL A 11 19.94 -2.49 0.26
N HIS A 12 19.85 -3.51 1.12
CA HIS A 12 18.61 -4.24 1.40
C HIS A 12 17.59 -3.37 2.14
N ASP A 13 18.00 -2.66 3.19
CA ASP A 13 17.10 -1.74 3.89
C ASP A 13 16.54 -0.64 2.97
N ILE A 14 17.37 -0.10 2.07
CA ILE A 14 16.93 0.92 1.10
C ILE A 14 15.90 0.34 0.14
N ALA A 15 16.16 -0.86 -0.40
CA ALA A 15 15.24 -1.52 -1.31
C ALA A 15 13.91 -1.84 -0.62
N ASP A 16 13.95 -2.34 0.62
CA ASP A 16 12.76 -2.67 1.41
C ASP A 16 11.95 -1.41 1.76
N GLN A 17 12.62 -0.30 2.10
CA GLN A 17 11.96 1.00 2.30
C GLN A 17 11.30 1.51 1.02
N ALA A 18 11.97 1.40 -0.12
CA ALA A 18 11.43 1.83 -1.41
C ALA A 18 10.20 0.99 -1.79
N LYS A 19 10.26 -0.35 -1.63
CA LYS A 19 9.14 -1.25 -1.89
C LYS A 19 7.93 -0.96 -0.99
N HIS A 20 8.15 -0.79 0.31
CA HIS A 20 7.10 -0.41 1.25
C HIS A 20 6.49 0.95 0.95
N GLY A 21 7.34 1.95 0.66
CA GLY A 21 6.92 3.30 0.31
C GLY A 21 6.10 3.32 -0.97
N TYR A 22 6.51 2.53 -1.98
CA TYR A 22 5.74 2.33 -3.20
C TYR A 22 4.36 1.74 -2.90
N ALA A 23 4.30 0.58 -2.24
CA ALA A 23 3.04 -0.11 -1.94
C ALA A 23 2.07 0.77 -1.15
N THR A 24 2.57 1.51 -0.16
CA THR A 24 1.77 2.42 0.67
C THR A 24 1.28 3.61 -0.15
N GLY A 25 2.16 4.23 -0.92
CA GLY A 25 1.83 5.38 -1.75
C GLY A 25 0.81 5.03 -2.83
N THR A 26 0.98 3.90 -3.53
CA THR A 26 0.02 3.46 -4.56
C THR A 26 -1.33 3.09 -3.97
N LYS A 27 -1.39 2.51 -2.77
CA LYS A 27 -2.66 2.26 -2.08
C LYS A 27 -3.43 3.57 -1.81
N LEU A 28 -2.76 4.56 -1.24
CA LEU A 28 -3.37 5.87 -0.93
C LEU A 28 -3.83 6.61 -2.20
N LEU A 29 -3.06 6.52 -3.28
CA LEU A 29 -3.43 7.08 -4.58
C LEU A 29 -4.69 6.42 -5.13
N ALA A 30 -4.76 5.08 -5.09
CA ALA A 30 -5.93 4.34 -5.55
C ALA A 30 -7.19 4.70 -4.75
N GLU A 31 -7.10 4.74 -3.41
CA GLU A 31 -8.19 5.16 -2.54
C GLU A 31 -8.68 6.58 -2.87
N THR A 32 -7.74 7.49 -3.16
CA THR A 32 -8.07 8.87 -3.56
C THR A 32 -8.77 8.89 -4.92
N GLN A 33 -8.29 8.13 -5.92
CA GLN A 33 -8.92 8.03 -7.23
C GLN A 33 -10.35 7.46 -7.13
N TYR A 34 -10.56 6.42 -6.32
CA TYR A 34 -11.90 5.88 -6.09
C TYR A 34 -12.83 6.89 -5.44
N ARG A 35 -12.33 7.66 -4.47
CA ARG A 35 -13.13 8.71 -3.83
C ARG A 35 -13.52 9.81 -4.83
N LEU A 36 -12.62 10.23 -5.72
CA LEU A 36 -12.92 11.18 -6.79
C LEU A 36 -13.97 10.63 -7.76
N GLY A 37 -13.87 9.34 -8.13
CA GLY A 37 -14.86 8.66 -8.96
C GLY A 37 -16.24 8.58 -8.32
N GLU A 38 -16.31 8.28 -7.02
CA GLU A 38 -17.57 8.25 -6.26
C GLU A 38 -18.22 9.65 -6.18
N LEU A 39 -17.43 10.69 -5.91
CA LEU A 39 -17.93 12.07 -5.86
C LEU A 39 -18.46 12.52 -7.23
N ALA A 40 -17.78 12.15 -8.32
CA ALA A 40 -18.26 12.42 -9.67
C ALA A 40 -19.53 11.63 -10.01
N GLY A 41 -19.56 10.34 -9.67
CA GLY A 41 -20.72 9.47 -9.90
C GLY A 41 -21.98 9.90 -9.14
N THR A 42 -21.81 10.57 -7.99
CA THR A 42 -22.90 11.14 -7.19
C THR A 42 -23.22 12.61 -7.52
N GLY A 43 -22.56 13.21 -8.51
CA GLY A 43 -22.76 14.59 -8.93
C GLY A 43 -22.27 15.64 -7.93
N ARG A 44 -21.44 15.24 -6.96
CA ARG A 44 -20.85 16.13 -5.94
C ARG A 44 -19.56 16.78 -6.40
N LEU A 45 -18.95 16.25 -7.45
CA LEU A 45 -17.80 16.80 -8.16
C LEU A 45 -18.13 16.75 -9.66
N ASP A 46 -17.70 17.78 -10.39
CA ASP A 46 -17.80 17.77 -11.85
C ASP A 46 -16.96 16.62 -12.42
N LEU A 47 -17.47 15.97 -13.48
CA LEU A 47 -16.80 14.80 -14.04
C LEU A 47 -15.45 15.17 -14.67
N ASP A 48 -15.41 16.26 -15.44
CA ASP A 48 -14.19 16.65 -16.14
C ASP A 48 -13.12 17.07 -15.13
N GLU A 49 -13.52 17.77 -14.06
CA GLU A 49 -12.62 18.09 -12.95
C GLU A 49 -12.10 16.84 -12.23
N SER A 50 -12.97 15.85 -11.97
CA SER A 50 -12.55 14.56 -11.39
C SER A 50 -11.52 13.85 -12.26
N ILE A 51 -11.74 13.78 -13.58
CA ILE A 51 -10.81 13.16 -14.53
C ILE A 51 -9.48 13.92 -14.59
N SER A 52 -9.53 15.26 -14.57
CA SER A 52 -8.33 16.11 -14.52
C SER A 52 -7.49 15.82 -13.27
N MET A 53 -8.12 15.76 -12.09
CA MET A 53 -7.42 15.42 -10.84
C MET A 53 -6.86 14.01 -10.85
N GLN A 54 -7.63 13.04 -11.33
CA GLN A 54 -7.16 11.65 -11.45
C GLN A 54 -5.98 11.51 -12.42
N THR A 55 -5.94 12.31 -13.49
CA THR A 55 -4.78 12.36 -14.41
C THR A 55 -3.53 12.87 -13.70
N GLN A 56 -3.66 13.86 -12.81
CA GLN A 56 -2.53 14.32 -11.98
C GLN A 56 -2.05 13.23 -11.02
N LEU A 57 -2.98 12.47 -10.42
CA LEU A 57 -2.64 11.33 -9.56
C LEU A 57 -1.92 10.23 -10.35
N PHE A 58 -2.29 9.98 -11.61
CA PHE A 58 -1.56 9.07 -12.49
C PHE A 58 -0.11 9.51 -12.73
N TYR A 59 0.15 10.80 -12.96
CA TYR A 59 1.53 11.29 -13.07
C TYR A 59 2.32 11.17 -11.75
N ILE A 60 1.66 11.37 -10.62
CA ILE A 60 2.27 11.17 -9.29
C ILE A 60 2.60 9.68 -9.10
N TRP A 61 1.71 8.76 -9.50
CA TRP A 61 1.98 7.33 -9.50
C TRP A 61 3.23 7.00 -10.32
N GLY A 62 3.34 7.52 -11.55
CA GLY A 62 4.51 7.30 -12.40
C GLY A 62 5.81 7.83 -11.78
N ALA A 63 5.76 9.01 -11.14
CA ALA A 63 6.91 9.56 -10.42
C ALA A 63 7.28 8.73 -9.17
N LEU A 64 6.28 8.21 -8.45
CA LEU A 64 6.48 7.32 -7.31
C LEU A 64 7.14 6.02 -7.77
N TYR A 65 6.65 5.40 -8.84
CA TYR A 65 7.22 4.19 -9.44
C TYR A 65 8.69 4.39 -9.83
N ALA A 66 8.97 5.46 -10.58
CA ALA A 66 10.33 5.79 -11.02
C ALA A 66 11.27 6.08 -9.84
N GLY A 67 10.79 6.83 -8.84
CA GLY A 67 11.59 7.26 -7.69
C GLY A 67 11.78 6.20 -6.60
N THR A 68 11.05 5.08 -6.66
CA THR A 68 11.13 3.98 -5.69
C THR A 68 11.65 2.72 -6.36
N LEU A 69 10.77 1.89 -6.91
CA LEU A 69 11.12 0.57 -7.45
C LEU A 69 12.19 0.67 -8.54
N CYS A 70 12.02 1.54 -9.54
CA CYS A 70 13.02 1.68 -10.61
C CYS A 70 14.38 2.20 -10.11
N ALA A 71 14.41 2.99 -9.04
CA ALA A 71 15.65 3.58 -8.52
C ALA A 71 16.51 2.58 -7.73
N VAL A 72 15.92 1.49 -7.23
CA VAL A 72 16.58 0.48 -6.41
C VAL A 72 16.73 -0.87 -7.09
N ARG A 73 16.19 -1.02 -8.30
CA ARG A 73 16.35 -2.22 -9.12
C ARG A 73 17.74 -2.27 -9.76
N ASP A 74 18.26 -3.48 -9.86
CA ASP A 74 19.41 -3.78 -10.72
C ASP A 74 18.87 -4.09 -12.13
N GLU A 75 19.05 -3.14 -13.05
CA GLU A 75 18.60 -3.26 -14.45
C GLU A 75 19.28 -4.44 -15.17
N ASP A 76 20.46 -4.86 -14.72
CA ASP A 76 21.22 -5.98 -15.30
C ASP A 76 20.74 -7.36 -14.80
N ALA A 77 19.87 -7.39 -13.78
CA ALA A 77 19.30 -8.62 -13.19
C ALA A 77 17.87 -8.90 -13.68
N ASP A 78 17.41 -8.21 -14.73
CA ASP A 78 16.08 -8.35 -15.32
C ASP A 78 15.80 -9.79 -15.81
N ASP A 79 15.03 -10.53 -15.03
CA ASP A 79 14.59 -11.90 -15.32
C ASP A 79 13.10 -11.98 -15.70
N CYS A 80 12.48 -10.84 -16.02
CA CYS A 80 11.05 -10.71 -16.30
C CYS A 80 10.10 -11.11 -15.14
N THR A 81 10.58 -11.22 -13.89
CA THR A 81 9.74 -11.55 -12.70
C THR A 81 9.29 -10.32 -11.88
N TRP A 82 9.20 -9.16 -12.55
CA TRP A 82 8.98 -7.83 -11.97
C TRP A 82 7.92 -7.84 -10.85
N ASP A 83 6.74 -8.41 -11.10
CA ASP A 83 5.63 -8.42 -10.15
C ASP A 83 5.92 -9.16 -8.83
N GLU A 84 6.76 -10.20 -8.83
CA GLU A 84 7.05 -11.02 -7.65
C GLU A 84 8.23 -10.47 -6.85
N ALA A 85 9.29 -10.00 -7.53
CA ALA A 85 10.47 -9.42 -6.92
C ALA A 85 10.20 -8.07 -6.23
N ASP A 86 9.31 -7.26 -6.81
CA ASP A 86 8.92 -5.96 -6.24
C ASP A 86 8.00 -6.08 -5.04
N ASN A 87 7.25 -7.18 -4.96
CA ASN A 87 6.32 -7.45 -3.88
C ASN A 87 6.93 -8.30 -2.75
N THR A 88 8.26 -8.42 -2.68
CA THR A 88 8.94 -9.25 -1.66
C THR A 88 10.07 -8.48 -0.98
N TYR A 89 10.08 -8.44 0.34
CA TYR A 89 11.17 -7.88 1.15
C TYR A 89 12.43 -8.74 1.06
N SER A 90 13.57 -8.18 1.47
CA SER A 90 14.85 -8.88 1.46
C SER A 90 14.89 -10.10 2.40
N ASP A 91 13.97 -10.18 3.36
CA ASP A 91 13.78 -11.34 4.25
C ASP A 91 12.81 -12.41 3.70
N GLY A 92 12.27 -12.20 2.49
CA GLY A 92 11.37 -13.12 1.81
C GLY A 92 9.88 -12.95 2.14
N ARG A 93 9.49 -12.02 3.03
CA ARG A 93 8.06 -11.71 3.27
C ARG A 93 7.48 -10.92 2.10
N HIS A 94 6.20 -11.12 1.82
CA HIS A 94 5.49 -10.27 0.88
C HIS A 94 5.28 -8.86 1.45
N VAL A 95 5.51 -7.84 0.62
CA VAL A 95 5.28 -6.43 0.94
C VAL A 95 3.78 -6.15 1.00
N ARG A 96 3.04 -6.61 -0.02
CA ARG A 96 1.59 -6.42 -0.18
C ARG A 96 0.91 -7.78 -0.34
N ILE A 97 -0.18 -7.95 0.39
CA ILE A 97 -1.11 -9.07 0.24
C ILE A 97 -2.47 -8.48 -0.14
N GLN A 98 -3.02 -8.95 -1.26
CA GLN A 98 -4.33 -8.53 -1.74
C GLN A 98 -5.27 -9.72 -1.83
N ILE A 99 -6.46 -9.56 -1.26
CA ILE A 99 -7.51 -10.57 -1.27
C ILE A 99 -8.75 -9.97 -1.93
N ARG A 100 -9.20 -10.58 -3.02
CA ARG A 100 -10.44 -10.17 -3.70
C ARG A 100 -11.64 -10.67 -2.90
N ILE A 101 -12.61 -9.79 -2.65
CA ILE A 101 -13.89 -10.15 -2.08
C ILE A 101 -14.88 -10.46 -3.23
N GLU A 102 -15.36 -11.71 -3.31
CA GLU A 102 -16.53 -12.08 -4.13
C GLU A 102 -17.70 -12.45 -3.20
N PRO A 103 -18.98 -12.13 -3.54
CA PRO A 103 -19.51 -11.57 -4.77
C PRO A 103 -19.93 -10.11 -4.56
N GLU A 104 -19.13 -9.15 -5.00
CA GLU A 104 -19.61 -7.77 -5.05
C GLU A 104 -20.60 -7.69 -6.23
N ALA A 105 -21.90 -7.59 -5.98
CA ALA A 105 -22.88 -7.31 -7.05
C ALA A 105 -22.66 -5.92 -7.71
N ALA A 106 -21.72 -5.12 -7.17
CA ALA A 106 -21.18 -3.91 -7.79
C ALA A 106 -19.88 -4.16 -8.60
N SER A 107 -19.27 -5.36 -8.51
CA SER A 107 -18.19 -5.83 -9.39
C SER A 107 -18.74 -6.44 -10.68
N ASP A 108 -19.85 -5.92 -11.19
CA ASP A 108 -20.13 -6.07 -12.61
C ASP A 108 -18.86 -5.63 -13.33
N PHE A 109 -18.36 -6.50 -14.21
CA PHE A 109 -17.12 -6.42 -14.99
C PHE A 109 -16.98 -5.15 -15.86
N THR A 110 -17.80 -4.14 -15.61
CA THR A 110 -17.80 -2.80 -16.19
C THR A 110 -16.92 -1.81 -15.43
N TRP A 111 -16.27 -2.14 -14.30
CA TRP A 111 -15.46 -1.14 -13.57
C TRP A 111 -14.08 -0.86 -14.16
N GLU A 112 -13.48 -1.83 -14.87
CA GLU A 112 -12.39 -1.58 -15.82
C GLU A 112 -12.80 -0.55 -16.89
N HIS A 113 -14.11 -0.32 -17.03
CA HIS A 113 -14.76 0.65 -17.89
C HIS A 113 -15.59 1.69 -17.10
N ASN A 114 -15.32 1.86 -15.79
CA ASN A 114 -16.03 2.87 -15.02
C ASN A 114 -15.64 4.24 -15.56
N ARG A 115 -16.59 4.89 -16.25
CA ARG A 115 -16.41 6.23 -16.83
C ARG A 115 -15.99 7.30 -15.81
N PHE A 116 -16.10 7.03 -14.52
CA PHE A 116 -15.75 7.94 -13.43
C PHE A 116 -14.34 7.71 -12.87
N VAL A 117 -13.64 6.63 -13.25
CA VAL A 117 -12.29 6.33 -12.75
C VAL A 117 -11.34 6.06 -13.92
N LEU A 118 -10.16 6.67 -13.88
CA LEU A 118 -9.06 6.36 -14.79
C LEU A 118 -8.49 4.98 -14.43
N GLY A 119 -8.84 3.93 -15.19
CA GLY A 119 -8.47 2.52 -14.94
C GLY A 119 -6.99 2.16 -15.12
N ASP A 120 -6.07 3.07 -14.87
CA ASP A 120 -4.62 2.91 -15.04
C ASP A 120 -3.86 3.40 -13.79
N GLY A 121 -2.58 3.04 -13.67
CA GLY A 121 -1.71 3.37 -12.56
C GLY A 121 -2.16 2.70 -11.25
N ALA A 122 -2.28 3.49 -10.19
CA ALA A 122 -2.52 2.96 -8.84
C ALA A 122 -3.81 2.14 -8.71
N VAL A 123 -4.88 2.47 -9.44
CA VAL A 123 -6.14 1.70 -9.37
C VAL A 123 -6.09 0.37 -10.14
N ALA A 124 -5.15 0.21 -11.07
CA ALA A 124 -4.90 -1.08 -11.71
C ALA A 124 -4.14 -2.01 -10.75
N GLU A 125 -3.27 -1.45 -9.91
CA GLU A 125 -2.53 -2.18 -8.88
C GLU A 125 -3.33 -2.47 -7.62
N HIS A 126 -4.34 -1.66 -7.30
CA HIS A 126 -5.21 -1.83 -6.14
C HIS A 126 -6.68 -1.83 -6.58
N PRO A 127 -7.15 -2.89 -7.25
CA PRO A 127 -8.51 -2.95 -7.74
C PRO A 127 -9.54 -2.80 -6.61
N LEU A 128 -10.65 -2.11 -6.90
CA LEU A 128 -11.78 -2.01 -5.99
C LEU A 128 -12.32 -3.41 -5.64
N GLY A 129 -12.88 -3.57 -4.44
CA GLY A 129 -13.32 -4.87 -3.95
C GLY A 129 -12.18 -5.79 -3.50
N THR A 130 -10.96 -5.25 -3.37
CA THR A 130 -9.83 -5.95 -2.74
C THR A 130 -9.56 -5.44 -1.34
N ILE A 131 -9.29 -6.36 -0.41
CA ILE A 131 -8.65 -6.04 0.86
C ILE A 131 -7.16 -6.01 0.60
N CYS A 132 -6.52 -4.87 0.85
CA CYS A 132 -5.09 -4.69 0.70
C CYS A 132 -4.43 -4.50 2.06
N TYR A 133 -3.59 -5.47 2.43
CA TYR A 133 -2.72 -5.40 3.59
C TYR A 133 -1.28 -5.17 3.11
N ILE A 134 -0.59 -4.22 3.75
CA ILE A 134 0.81 -3.91 3.47
C ILE A 134 1.56 -4.24 4.75
N ALA A 135 2.47 -5.21 4.66
CA ALA A 135 3.28 -5.61 5.80
C ALA A 135 4.26 -4.47 6.16
N PRO A 136 4.53 -4.22 7.44
CA PRO A 136 5.56 -3.29 7.87
C PRO A 136 6.94 -3.82 7.48
N ILE A 137 7.87 -2.87 7.33
CA ILE A 137 9.28 -3.16 7.01
C ILE A 137 9.88 -4.03 8.11
N ASN A 138 9.70 -3.65 9.38
CA ASN A 138 10.16 -4.45 10.51
C ASN A 138 9.10 -5.49 10.90
N PRO A 139 9.42 -6.80 10.87
CA PRO A 139 8.46 -7.86 11.18
C PRO A 139 7.94 -7.82 12.62
N HIS A 140 8.63 -7.14 13.53
CA HIS A 140 8.19 -6.99 14.91
C HIS A 140 7.06 -5.96 15.08
N ASP A 141 6.84 -5.10 14.10
CA ASP A 141 5.82 -4.05 14.17
C ASP A 141 4.38 -4.60 13.99
N ASP A 142 4.24 -5.83 13.51
CA ASP A 142 2.95 -6.53 13.36
C ASP A 142 2.55 -7.34 14.60
N GLN A 143 3.40 -7.45 15.62
CA GLN A 143 3.06 -8.27 16.77
C GLN A 143 1.93 -7.61 17.56
N PRO A 144 0.86 -8.36 17.93
CA PRO A 144 -0.16 -7.82 18.80
C PRO A 144 0.52 -7.35 20.08
N VAL A 145 0.31 -6.08 20.42
CA VAL A 145 0.78 -5.54 21.68
C VAL A 145 0.17 -6.40 22.77
N ASP A 146 1.02 -7.06 23.57
CA ASP A 146 0.60 -7.77 24.76
C ASP A 146 0.09 -6.70 25.75
N LEU A 147 -1.19 -6.38 25.62
CA LEU A 147 -1.93 -5.57 26.57
C LEU A 147 -2.10 -6.49 27.79
N GLY A 148 -1.05 -6.60 28.60
CA GLY A 148 -1.03 -7.43 29.78
C GLY A 148 -2.28 -7.22 30.63
N ASP A 149 -2.80 -8.32 31.17
CA ASP A 149 -3.95 -8.37 32.07
C ASP A 149 -3.76 -7.41 33.28
N GLU A 150 -4.09 -6.13 33.14
CA GLU A 150 -4.40 -5.23 34.27
C GLU A 150 -5.91 -5.28 34.57
N ALA A 151 -6.46 -6.48 34.63
CA ALA A 151 -7.81 -6.74 35.11
C ALA A 151 -7.75 -7.85 36.17
N ASP A 152 -7.22 -7.52 37.36
CA ASP A 152 -7.73 -8.00 38.67
C ASP A 152 -6.74 -7.65 39.79
N SER A 153 -6.92 -6.46 40.36
CA SER A 153 -6.63 -6.25 41.79
C SER A 153 -7.67 -5.30 42.38
N ALA A 154 -8.94 -5.69 42.24
CA ALA A 154 -9.94 -5.25 43.20
C ALA A 154 -9.65 -6.03 44.50
N ASP A 155 -8.86 -5.43 45.38
CA ASP A 155 -8.65 -5.90 46.75
C ASP A 155 -10.00 -6.11 47.42
N SER A 156 -10.37 -7.40 47.52
CA SER A 156 -11.31 -7.89 48.52
C SER A 156 -10.53 -8.15 49.79
N ASP A 157 -10.70 -7.31 50.79
CA ASP A 157 -10.57 -7.63 52.21
C ASP A 157 -11.42 -6.58 52.93
N GLY A 158 -12.46 -6.91 53.69
CA GLY A 158 -12.50 -7.99 54.66
C GLY A 158 -12.81 -7.33 56.00
N GLU A 159 -14.04 -7.55 56.46
CA GLU A 159 -14.68 -7.23 57.73
C GLU A 159 -13.75 -7.15 58.98
N HIS A 160 -13.97 -6.17 59.88
CA HIS A 160 -14.59 -6.37 61.21
C HIS A 160 -14.36 -5.23 62.24
N GLU A 161 -15.44 -4.96 63.02
CA GLU A 161 -15.50 -4.54 64.45
C GLU A 161 -15.02 -3.12 64.84
N ILE A 162 -15.73 -2.27 65.61
CA ILE A 162 -16.85 -2.36 66.59
C ILE A 162 -17.73 -1.11 66.43
#